data_AF-A0A852H6Y4-F1
#
_entry.id   AF-A0A852H6Y4-F1
#
_cell.length_a   1.000
_cell.length_b   1.000
_cell.length_c   1.000
_cell.angle_alpha   90.00
_cell.angle_beta   90.00
_cell.angle_gamma   90.00
#
_symmetry.space_group_name_H-M   'P 1'
#
loop_
_entity.id
_entity.type
_entity.pdbx_description
1 polymer ?
#
loop_
_entity_poly.entity_id
_entity_poly.type
_entity_poly.pdbx_seq_one_letter_code
_entity_poly.pdbx_strand_id
1 'polypeptide(L)'
;TLAERTNLAGVRHILLVLSGKGGVGKSTLSTELALALQNAGKRVGILDVDLCGPSIPRMLRVQDSAVHQCDSGWVPVFVGQDKAIAIMSIGFLLERPDDAVVWRGPKKN
;
A
#
# COMPACT_ATOMS: atom_id res chain seq x y z
N THR A 1 -22.33 -1.44 2.16
CA THR A 1 -23.37 -0.64 1.44
C THR A 1 -22.90 -0.40 0.01
N LEU A 2 -23.78 -0.06 -0.95
CA LEU A 2 -23.41 0.08 -2.38
C LEU A 2 -22.21 1.04 -2.65
N ALA A 3 -21.88 1.92 -1.69
CA ALA A 3 -20.75 2.84 -1.72
C ALA A 3 -19.36 2.16 -1.70
N GLU A 4 -19.25 0.90 -1.24
CA GLU A 4 -17.94 0.22 -1.14
C GLU A 4 -17.41 -0.28 -2.49
N ARG A 5 -18.28 -0.38 -3.52
CA ARG A 5 -17.89 -0.92 -4.84
C ARG A 5 -17.28 0.11 -5.79
N THR A 6 -17.21 1.40 -5.43
CA THR A 6 -16.79 2.47 -6.35
C THR A 6 -15.32 2.88 -6.25
N ASN A 7 -14.62 2.57 -5.15
CA ASN A 7 -13.27 3.11 -4.93
C ASN A 7 -12.19 2.55 -5.86
N LEU A 8 -12.40 1.36 -6.44
CA LEU A 8 -11.47 0.74 -7.38
C LEU A 8 -11.96 0.80 -8.84
N ALA A 9 -13.07 1.49 -9.13
CA ALA A 9 -13.66 1.52 -10.47
C ALA A 9 -12.72 2.07 -11.56
N GLY A 10 -11.76 2.93 -11.19
CA GLY A 10 -10.73 3.46 -12.09
C GLY A 10 -9.49 2.57 -12.27
N VAL A 11 -9.39 1.45 -11.54
CA VAL A 11 -8.24 0.55 -11.57
C VAL A 11 -8.46 -0.53 -12.63
N ARG A 12 -7.68 -0.46 -13.72
CA ARG A 12 -7.81 -1.40 -14.86
C ARG A 12 -7.36 -2.83 -14.57
N HIS A 13 -6.33 -2.98 -13.74
CA HIS A 13 -5.74 -4.27 -13.41
C HIS A 13 -5.40 -4.32 -11.92
N ILE A 14 -5.82 -5.38 -11.25
CA ILE A 14 -5.54 -5.64 -9.84
C ILE A 14 -4.70 -6.91 -9.78
N LEU A 15 -3.49 -6.80 -9.23
CA LEU A 15 -2.56 -7.92 -9.08
C LEU A 15 -2.39 -8.20 -7.59
N LEU A 16 -2.66 -9.43 -7.19
CA LEU A 16 -2.50 -9.87 -5.81
C LEU A 16 -1.19 -10.66 -5.67
N VAL A 17 -0.23 -10.13 -4.91
CA VAL A 17 1.06 -10.79 -4.64
C VAL A 17 0.99 -11.45 -3.27
N LEU A 18 1.04 -12.79 -3.23
CA LEU A 18 0.91 -13.60 -2.02
C LEU A 18 2.17 -14.43 -1.76
N SER A 19 2.36 -14.83 -0.51
CA SER A 19 3.37 -15.81 -0.10
C SER A 19 2.85 -16.67 1.04
N GLY A 20 3.21 -17.96 1.06
CA GLY A 20 2.93 -18.87 2.17
C GLY A 20 3.94 -18.81 3.32
N LYS A 21 5.06 -18.07 3.16
CA LYS A 21 6.12 -17.94 4.17
C LYS A 21 6.71 -16.53 4.19
N GLY A 22 7.18 -16.10 5.36
CA GLY A 22 7.99 -14.88 5.48
C GLY A 22 9.35 -15.01 4.79
N GLY A 23 9.93 -13.90 4.37
CA GLY A 23 11.31 -13.85 3.85
C GLY A 23 11.51 -14.29 2.40
N VAL A 24 10.46 -14.68 1.66
CA VAL A 24 10.59 -15.11 0.25
C VAL A 24 10.80 -13.96 -0.76
N GLY A 25 10.80 -12.71 -0.31
CA GLY A 25 10.96 -11.54 -1.19
C GLY A 25 9.67 -11.00 -1.82
N LYS A 26 8.48 -11.31 -1.27
CA LYS A 26 7.18 -10.80 -1.75
C LYS A 26 7.18 -9.27 -1.96
N SER A 27 7.66 -8.52 -0.98
CA SER A 27 7.68 -7.05 -1.03
C SER A 27 8.69 -6.52 -2.02
N THR A 28 9.84 -7.19 -2.16
CA THR A 28 10.84 -6.89 -3.19
C THR A 28 10.22 -7.06 -4.57
N LEU A 29 9.60 -8.21 -4.85
CA LEU A 29 8.94 -8.47 -6.14
C LEU A 29 7.83 -7.43 -6.42
N SER A 30 7.02 -7.09 -5.42
CA SER A 30 5.94 -6.10 -5.56
C SER A 30 6.48 -4.72 -5.90
N THR A 31 7.59 -4.32 -5.26
CA THR A 31 8.26 -3.03 -5.49
C THR A 31 8.88 -2.98 -6.88
N GLU A 32 9.65 -4.00 -7.26
CA GLU A 32 10.27 -4.06 -8.59
C GLU A 32 9.25 -4.13 -9.71
N LEU A 33 8.14 -4.86 -9.52
CA LEU A 33 7.04 -4.88 -10.48
C LEU A 33 6.42 -3.49 -10.67
N ALA A 34 6.22 -2.74 -9.59
CA ALA A 34 5.69 -1.38 -9.66
C ALA A 34 6.66 -0.43 -10.40
N LEU A 35 7.95 -0.50 -10.10
CA LEU A 35 8.99 0.28 -10.80
C LEU A 35 9.07 -0.08 -12.29
N ALA A 36 9.01 -1.37 -12.63
CA ALA A 36 9.01 -1.82 -14.02
C ALA A 36 7.77 -1.31 -14.81
N LEU A 37 6.59 -1.34 -14.17
CA LEU A 37 5.36 -0.80 -14.77
C LEU A 37 5.42 0.73 -14.91
N GLN A 38 5.99 1.45 -13.93
CA GLN A 38 6.25 2.88 -14.04
C GLN A 38 7.18 3.18 -15.23
N ASN A 39 8.29 2.45 -15.35
CA ASN A 39 9.23 2.59 -16.47
C ASN A 39 8.57 2.29 -17.83
N ALA A 40 7.55 1.44 -17.85
CA ALA A 40 6.69 1.20 -19.02
C ALA A 40 5.58 2.25 -19.22
N GLY A 41 5.66 3.40 -18.53
CA GLY A 41 4.73 4.53 -18.64
C GLY A 41 3.37 4.29 -17.98
N LYS A 42 3.26 3.37 -17.03
CA LYS A 42 1.99 3.08 -16.32
C LYS A 42 1.95 3.79 -14.97
N ARG A 43 0.74 4.20 -14.57
CA ARG A 43 0.47 4.64 -13.19
C ARG A 43 0.16 3.43 -12.34
N VAL A 44 0.79 3.33 -11.17
CA VAL A 44 0.73 2.16 -10.31
C VAL A 44 0.31 2.56 -8.90
N GLY A 45 -0.64 1.82 -8.33
CA GLY A 45 -0.95 1.88 -6.91
C GLY A 45 -0.43 0.63 -6.21
N ILE A 46 0.21 0.79 -5.07
CA ILE A 46 0.60 -0.31 -4.18
C ILE A 46 -0.20 -0.20 -2.88
N LEU A 47 -0.92 -1.26 -2.54
CA LEU A 47 -1.57 -1.41 -1.25
C LEU A 47 -0.83 -2.47 -0.44
N ASP A 48 -0.09 -2.03 0.57
CA ASP A 48 0.70 -2.87 1.45
C ASP A 48 -0.07 -3.15 2.76
N VAL A 49 -0.56 -4.38 2.88
CA VAL A 49 -1.28 -4.88 4.06
C VAL A 49 -0.42 -5.82 4.91
N ASP A 50 0.89 -5.89 4.66
CA ASP A 50 1.78 -6.82 5.35
C ASP A 50 2.06 -6.38 6.79
N LEU A 51 1.63 -7.23 7.74
CA LEU A 51 1.70 -6.97 9.18
C LEU A 51 3.08 -7.30 9.77
N CYS A 52 3.88 -8.13 9.10
CA CYS A 52 5.16 -8.62 9.63
C CYS A 52 6.33 -7.63 9.46
N GLY A 53 6.03 -6.39 9.08
CA GLY A 53 6.96 -5.27 8.95
C GLY A 53 6.72 -4.52 7.64
N PRO A 54 6.33 -3.23 7.68
CA PRO A 54 6.07 -2.45 6.46
C PRO A 54 7.37 -2.30 5.68
N SER A 55 7.53 -3.09 4.64
CA SER A 55 8.79 -3.23 3.89
C SER A 55 8.80 -2.35 2.66
N ILE A 56 7.66 -2.18 2.00
CA ILE A 56 7.54 -1.40 0.77
C ILE A 56 7.79 0.10 1.02
N PRO A 57 7.20 0.76 2.04
CA PRO A 57 7.52 2.16 2.33
C PRO A 57 9.01 2.41 2.55
N ARG A 58 9.69 1.48 3.24
CA ARG A 58 11.15 1.55 3.48
C ARG A 58 11.96 1.33 2.20
N MET A 59 11.58 0.34 1.38
CA MET A 59 12.24 0.07 0.09
C MET A 59 12.17 1.29 -0.83
N LEU A 60 11.05 2.03 -0.79
CA LEU A 60 10.84 3.24 -1.60
C LEU A 60 11.23 4.54 -0.88
N ARG A 61 11.87 4.46 0.29
CA ARG A 61 12.36 5.60 1.10
C ARG A 61 11.30 6.62 1.47
N VAL A 62 10.09 6.14 1.72
CA VAL A 62 8.92 6.96 2.13
C VAL A 62 8.36 6.53 3.48
N GLN A 63 9.08 5.72 4.27
CA GLN A 63 8.60 5.20 5.55
C GLN A 63 8.24 6.29 6.58
N ASP A 64 8.88 7.46 6.50
CA ASP A 64 8.64 8.60 7.40
C ASP A 64 7.56 9.55 6.86
N SER A 65 6.88 9.17 5.78
CA SER A 65 5.76 9.93 5.22
C SER A 65 4.49 9.70 6.02
N ALA A 66 3.69 10.75 6.19
CA ALA A 66 2.36 10.65 6.77
C ALA A 66 1.31 10.56 5.66
N VAL A 67 0.30 9.71 5.88
CA VAL A 67 -0.92 9.74 5.06
C VAL A 67 -1.84 10.85 5.57
N HIS A 68 -2.46 11.56 4.63
CA HIS A 68 -3.42 12.61 4.96
C HIS A 68 -4.84 12.07 4.79
N GLN A 69 -5.74 12.47 5.69
CA GLN A 69 -7.16 12.17 5.57
C GLN A 69 -7.87 13.33 4.86
N CYS A 70 -8.77 12.99 3.94
CA CYS A 70 -9.68 13.94 3.29
C CYS A 70 -11.12 13.39 3.33
N ASP A 71 -12.09 14.16 2.83
CA ASP A 71 -13.51 13.80 2.84
C ASP A 71 -13.82 12.47 2.14
N SER A 72 -12.97 12.05 1.19
CA SER A 72 -13.11 10.81 0.43
C SER A 72 -12.28 9.64 0.95
N GLY A 73 -11.50 9.83 2.02
CA GLY A 73 -10.69 8.78 2.64
C GLY A 73 -9.22 9.16 2.82
N TRP A 74 -8.33 8.17 2.75
CA TRP A 74 -6.89 8.39 2.87
C TRP A 74 -6.28 8.75 1.53
N VAL A 75 -5.47 9.81 1.52
CA VAL A 75 -4.62 10.17 0.39
C VAL A 75 -3.34 9.32 0.45
N PRO A 76 -3.02 8.55 -0.60
CA PRO A 76 -1.82 7.72 -0.63
C PRO A 76 -0.55 8.59 -0.69
N VAL A 77 0.56 8.01 -0.26
CA VAL A 77 1.89 8.62 -0.38
C VAL A 77 2.39 8.43 -1.81
N PHE A 78 2.75 9.52 -2.48
CA PHE A 78 3.29 9.47 -3.84
C PHE A 78 4.82 9.39 -3.82
N VAL A 79 5.37 8.55 -4.70
CA VAL A 79 6.82 8.41 -4.89
C VAL A 79 7.25 9.18 -6.12
N GLY A 80 8.39 9.87 -6.03
CA GLY A 80 8.98 10.61 -7.14
C GLY A 80 8.25 11.92 -7.48
N GLN A 81 8.85 12.71 -8.37
CA GLN A 81 8.27 13.98 -8.81
C GLN A 81 7.10 13.80 -9.79
N ASP A 82 7.14 12.73 -10.58
CA ASP A 82 6.11 12.37 -11.55
C ASP A 82 4.83 11.81 -10.88
N LYS A 83 4.92 11.44 -9.60
CA LYS A 83 3.83 10.85 -8.81
C LYS A 83 3.19 9.65 -9.50
N ALA A 84 3.97 8.90 -10.28
CA ALA A 84 3.45 7.78 -11.05
C ALA A 84 3.21 6.52 -10.20
N ILE A 85 3.87 6.43 -9.03
CA ILE A 85 3.63 5.39 -8.02
C ILE A 85 2.97 6.04 -6.80
N ALA A 86 1.84 5.48 -6.38
CA ALA A 86 1.13 5.83 -5.15
C ALA A 86 1.11 4.62 -4.20
N ILE A 87 1.37 4.84 -2.93
CA ILE A 87 1.47 3.78 -1.92
C ILE A 87 0.51 4.08 -0.77
N MET A 88 -0.22 3.06 -0.36
CA MET A 88 -0.88 3.01 0.93
C MET A 88 -0.35 1.81 1.70
N SER A 89 0.12 2.02 2.92
CA SER A 89 0.61 0.95 3.80
C SER A 89 0.04 1.14 5.20
N ILE A 90 -0.26 0.04 5.89
CA ILE A 90 -0.60 0.07 7.32
C ILE A 90 0.52 0.70 8.15
N GLY A 91 1.78 0.59 7.69
CA GLY A 91 2.92 1.21 8.35
C GLY A 91 2.83 2.73 8.50
N PHE A 92 2.08 3.42 7.64
CA PHE A 92 1.86 4.87 7.76
C PHE A 92 0.86 5.25 8.87
N LEU A 93 0.10 4.28 9.36
CA LEU A 93 -0.93 4.47 10.38
C LEU A 93 -0.42 4.14 11.80
N LEU A 94 0.83 3.68 11.90
CA LEU A 94 1.48 3.37 13.18
C LEU A 94 2.29 4.56 13.66
N GLU A 95 2.29 4.82 14.97
CA GLU A 95 3.14 5.87 15.57
C GLU A 95 4.61 5.48 15.54
N ARG A 96 4.91 4.20 15.77
CA ARG A 96 6.25 3.64 15.66
C ARG A 96 6.27 2.41 14.74
N PRO A 97 7.39 2.15 14.03
CA PRO A 97 7.52 1.02 13.12
C PRO A 97 7.24 -0.36 13.74
N ASP A 98 7.52 -0.51 15.04
CA ASP A 98 7.39 -1.77 15.78
C ASP A 98 6.09 -1.87 16.59
N ASP A 99 5.18 -0.90 16.43
CA ASP A 99 3.91 -0.92 17.15
C ASP A 99 3.03 -2.08 16.68
N ALA A 100 2.42 -2.77 17.64
CA ALA A 100 1.53 -3.88 17.36
C ALA A 100 0.24 -3.38 16.70
N VAL A 101 -0.08 -3.91 15.52
CA VAL A 101 -1.37 -3.67 14.88
C VAL A 101 -2.42 -4.59 15.51
N VAL A 102 -3.41 -3.99 16.20
CA VAL A 102 -4.54 -4.75 16.74
C VAL A 102 -5.56 -5.00 15.63
N TRP A 103 -5.51 -6.19 15.02
CA TRP A 103 -6.50 -6.61 14.03
C TRP A 103 -7.80 -7.04 14.75
N ARG A 104 -8.78 -6.12 14.85
CA ARG A 104 -10.11 -6.48 15.35
C ARG A 104 -10.97 -7.03 14.21
N GLY A 105 -11.67 -8.12 14.46
CA GLY A 105 -12.71 -8.61 13.56
C GLY A 105 -13.88 -7.60 13.46
N PRO A 106 -14.75 -7.76 12.45
CA PRO A 106 -15.95 -6.93 12.33
C PRO A 106 -16.74 -7.00 13.64
N LYS A 107 -17.12 -5.84 14.19
CA LYS A 107 -18.02 -5.79 15.35
C LYS A 107 -19.29 -6.54 14.96
N LYS A 108 -19.61 -7.63 15.68
CA LYS A 108 -20.97 -8.18 15.70
C LYS A 108 -21.85 -7.10 16.33
N ASN A 109 -22.60 -6.39 15.50
CA ASN A 109 -23.82 -5.73 15.92
C ASN A 109 -24.98 -6.65 15.55
#